data_AF-A0A3M0Z1Q4-F1
#
_entry.id   AF-A0A3M0Z1Q4-F1
#
_cell.length_a   1.000
_cell.length_b   1.000
_cell.length_c   1.000
_cell.angle_alpha   90.00
_cell.angle_beta   90.00
_cell.angle_gamma   90.00
#
_symmetry.space_group_name_H-M   'P 1'
#
loop_
_entity.id
_entity.type
_entity.pdbx_description
1 polymer ?
#
loop_
_entity_poly.entity_id
_entity_poly.type
_entity_poly.pdbx_seq_one_letter_code
_entity_poly.pdbx_strand_id
1 'polypeptide(L)'
;PLPRPEAPQETAPGEAASGGGEARPAGLSGDLRERERQLILEVLRAVGGNRKVAAQRLGISPRTLRYKLARLREAGVPVPEAYGARCA
;
A
#
# COMPACT_ATOMS: atom_id res chain seq x y z
N PRO A 1 -0.10 -52.29 15.45
CA PRO A 1 0.06 -51.04 16.23
C PRO A 1 -0.80 -49.92 15.66
N LEU A 2 -1.95 -49.68 16.28
CA LEU A 2 -2.82 -48.56 15.91
C LEU A 2 -2.17 -47.25 16.38
N PRO A 3 -2.01 -46.23 15.52
CA PRO A 3 -1.64 -44.89 15.97
C PRO A 3 -2.79 -44.29 16.78
N ARG A 4 -2.42 -43.69 17.91
CA ARG A 4 -3.29 -42.96 18.85
C ARG A 4 -3.53 -41.52 18.35
N PRO A 5 -4.59 -40.85 18.84
CA PRO A 5 -5.37 -39.85 18.08
C PRO A 5 -4.71 -38.48 17.98
N GLU A 6 -4.89 -37.84 16.82
CA GLU A 6 -4.54 -36.47 16.53
C GLU A 6 -5.54 -35.55 17.24
N ALA A 7 -5.07 -34.75 18.20
CA ALA A 7 -5.85 -33.76 18.89
C ALA A 7 -6.03 -32.51 17.99
N PRO A 8 -7.26 -32.06 17.69
CA PRO A 8 -7.47 -30.74 17.12
C PRO A 8 -7.34 -29.70 18.23
N GLN A 9 -6.17 -29.06 18.32
CA GLN A 9 -5.99 -27.88 19.15
C GLN A 9 -6.56 -26.69 18.36
N GLU A 10 -7.85 -26.45 18.53
CA GLU A 10 -8.55 -25.26 18.07
C GLU A 10 -7.93 -24.03 18.75
N THR A 11 -7.29 -23.15 17.96
CA THR A 11 -6.72 -21.89 18.44
C THR A 11 -7.37 -20.72 17.72
N ALA A 12 -8.40 -20.15 18.35
CA ALA A 12 -8.80 -18.75 18.22
C ALA A 12 -9.69 -18.39 19.43
N PRO A 13 -9.41 -17.28 20.12
CA PRO A 13 -9.85 -15.96 19.67
C PRO A 13 -8.65 -15.00 19.57
N GLY A 14 -8.61 -13.98 18.72
CA GLY A 14 -9.69 -13.03 18.46
C GLY A 14 -9.52 -11.79 19.35
N GLU A 15 -8.32 -11.19 19.40
CA GLU A 15 -8.07 -9.98 20.17
C GLU A 15 -7.91 -8.78 19.23
N ALA A 16 -9.00 -8.01 19.12
CA ALA A 16 -8.98 -6.67 18.60
C ALA A 16 -8.41 -5.74 19.68
N ALA A 17 -7.26 -5.11 19.41
CA ALA A 17 -6.84 -3.94 20.16
C ALA A 17 -6.05 -2.99 19.27
N SER A 18 -6.59 -1.78 19.19
CA SER A 18 -5.99 -0.56 18.68
C SER A 18 -4.56 -0.37 19.18
N GLY A 19 -3.60 -0.24 18.26
CA GLY A 19 -2.24 0.18 18.54
C GLY A 19 -1.87 1.30 17.58
N GLY A 20 -1.80 2.53 18.09
CA GLY A 20 -1.40 3.72 17.35
C GLY A 20 -0.05 3.55 16.67
N GLY A 21 0.17 4.39 15.66
CA GLY A 21 1.31 4.36 14.75
C GLY A 21 2.66 4.20 15.42
N GLU A 22 3.08 2.96 15.57
CA GLU A 22 4.48 2.61 15.77
C GLU A 22 5.14 2.77 14.40
N ALA A 23 5.82 3.90 14.22
CA ALA A 23 6.87 4.03 13.23
C ALA A 23 7.94 2.99 13.53
N ARG A 24 7.69 1.73 13.15
CA ARG A 24 8.71 0.66 13.17
C ARG A 24 9.91 1.20 12.42
N PRO A 25 11.14 0.97 12.90
CA PRO A 25 12.34 1.50 12.28
C PRO A 25 12.49 0.86 10.91
N ALA A 26 11.94 1.51 9.90
CA ALA A 26 11.91 1.08 8.53
C ALA A 26 13.23 1.48 7.86
N GLY A 27 14.36 1.19 8.52
CA GLY A 27 15.67 1.78 8.27
C GLY A 27 16.33 1.48 6.91
N LEU A 28 15.59 0.88 5.97
CA LEU A 28 15.91 0.76 4.54
C LEU A 28 14.61 0.66 3.73
N SER A 29 13.68 -0.17 4.20
CA SER A 29 12.39 -0.42 3.53
C SER A 29 11.44 0.77 3.58
N GLY A 30 11.56 1.63 4.58
CA GLY A 30 10.78 2.86 4.73
C GLY A 30 11.28 3.93 3.78
N ASP A 31 12.60 4.13 3.73
CA ASP A 31 13.23 5.07 2.81
C ASP A 31 12.94 4.73 1.34
N LEU A 32 12.93 3.44 0.99
CA LEU A 32 12.55 3.01 -0.35
C LEU A 32 11.09 3.36 -0.68
N ARG A 33 10.17 3.13 0.27
CA ARG A 33 8.74 3.47 0.11
C ARG A 33 8.52 4.97 0.02
N GLU A 34 9.26 5.73 0.82
CA GLU A 34 9.26 7.19 0.79
C GLU A 34 9.76 7.69 -0.56
N ARG A 35 10.89 7.17 -1.05
CA ARG A 35 11.42 7.53 -2.36
C ARG A 35 10.46 7.18 -3.49
N GLU A 36 9.86 5.98 -3.44
CA GLU A 36 8.85 5.55 -4.40
C GLU A 36 7.64 6.49 -4.39
N ARG A 37 7.15 6.87 -3.20
CA ARG A 37 6.07 7.85 -3.04
C ARG A 37 6.42 9.17 -3.71
N GLN A 38 7.61 9.71 -3.43
CA GLN A 38 8.03 10.98 -4.01
C GLN A 38 8.08 10.93 -5.54
N LEU A 39 8.65 9.87 -6.11
CA LEU A 39 8.69 9.67 -7.56
C LEU A 39 7.28 9.61 -8.17
N ILE A 40 6.35 8.92 -7.53
CA ILE A 40 4.95 8.85 -8.00
C ILE A 40 4.31 10.24 -8.02
N LEU A 41 4.47 11.00 -6.95
CA LEU A 41 3.91 12.36 -6.84
C LEU A 41 4.56 13.32 -7.84
N GLU A 42 5.87 13.25 -8.01
CA GLU A 42 6.61 14.06 -8.97
C GLU A 42 6.14 13.78 -10.40
N VAL A 43 6.09 12.51 -10.81
CA VAL A 43 5.63 12.14 -12.14
C VAL A 43 4.18 12.54 -12.37
N LEU A 44 3.29 12.34 -11.38
CA LEU A 44 1.89 12.76 -11.48
C LEU A 44 1.77 14.27 -11.67
N ARG A 45 2.57 15.08 -10.99
CA ARG A 45 2.62 16.54 -11.20
C ARG A 45 3.13 16.89 -12.60
N ALA A 46 4.19 16.24 -13.05
CA ALA A 46 4.80 16.49 -14.36
C ALA A 46 3.87 16.18 -15.55
N VAL A 47 2.95 15.21 -15.39
CA VAL A 47 1.98 14.84 -16.43
C VAL A 47 0.58 15.44 -16.20
N GLY A 48 0.45 16.40 -15.28
CA GLY A 48 -0.83 17.08 -14.99
C GLY A 48 -1.92 16.16 -14.41
N GLY A 49 -1.54 15.10 -13.71
CA GLY A 49 -2.47 14.13 -13.12
C GLY A 49 -2.95 13.02 -14.05
N ASN A 50 -2.41 12.94 -15.27
CA ASN A 50 -2.72 11.84 -16.18
C ASN A 50 -2.12 10.51 -15.70
N ARG A 51 -2.90 9.74 -14.95
CA ARG A 51 -2.52 8.42 -14.41
C ARG A 51 -1.98 7.44 -15.46
N LYS A 52 -2.57 7.39 -16.66
CA LYS A 52 -2.14 6.44 -17.70
C LYS A 52 -0.72 6.77 -18.18
N VAL A 53 -0.41 8.05 -18.34
CA VAL A 53 0.92 8.52 -18.75
C VAL A 53 1.91 8.38 -17.58
N ALA A 54 1.49 8.70 -16.36
CA ALA A 54 2.32 8.51 -15.17
C ALA A 54 2.73 7.04 -14.98
N ALA A 55 1.78 6.11 -15.11
CA ALA A 55 2.05 4.67 -15.00
C ALA A 55 3.06 4.18 -16.05
N GLN A 56 2.91 4.63 -17.30
CA GLN A 56 3.86 4.34 -18.38
C GLN A 56 5.26 4.89 -18.07
N ARG A 57 5.36 6.14 -17.58
CA ARG A 57 6.66 6.76 -17.22
C ARG A 57 7.32 6.09 -16.02
N LEU A 58 6.54 5.62 -15.06
CA LEU A 58 7.02 4.87 -13.90
C LEU A 58 7.33 3.40 -14.21
N GLY A 59 6.99 2.90 -15.41
CA GLY A 59 7.20 1.50 -15.78
C GLY A 59 6.29 0.52 -15.03
N ILE A 60 5.15 0.97 -14.51
CA ILE A 60 4.20 0.13 -13.76
C ILE A 60 2.83 0.11 -14.43
N SER A 61 2.02 -0.90 -14.12
CA SER A 61 0.64 -0.94 -14.61
C SER A 61 -0.21 0.17 -13.96
N PRO A 62 -1.21 0.73 -14.67
CA PRO A 62 -2.14 1.71 -14.11
C PRO A 62 -2.86 1.21 -12.85
N ARG A 63 -3.11 -0.10 -12.78
CA ARG A 63 -3.67 -0.77 -11.60
C ARG A 63 -2.74 -0.70 -10.40
N THR A 64 -1.45 -0.97 -10.60
CA THR A 64 -0.41 -0.85 -9.57
C THR A 64 -0.30 0.59 -9.07
N LEU A 65 -0.34 1.58 -9.97
CA LEU A 65 -0.35 3.00 -9.59
C LEU A 65 -1.56 3.32 -8.69
N ARG A 66 -2.76 2.85 -9.03
CA ARG A 66 -3.96 3.01 -8.20
C ARG A 66 -3.80 2.41 -6.81
N TYR A 67 -3.26 1.19 -6.71
CA TYR A 67 -3.03 0.55 -5.41
C TYR A 67 -2.04 1.33 -4.54
N LYS A 68 -0.97 1.85 -5.14
CA LYS A 68 -0.01 2.69 -4.42
C LYS A 68 -0.68 3.98 -3.91
N LEU A 69 -1.49 4.64 -4.74
CA LEU A 69 -2.24 5.83 -4.32
C LEU A 69 -3.26 5.54 -3.22
N ALA A 70 -3.93 4.38 -3.24
CA ALA A 70 -4.81 3.95 -2.17
C ALA A 70 -4.04 3.79 -0.85
N ARG A 71 -2.89 3.09 -0.88
CA ARG A 71 -2.01 2.95 0.31
C ARG A 71 -1.50 4.28 0.84
N LEU A 72 -1.20 5.23 -0.04
CA LEU A 72 -0.78 6.58 0.37
C LEU A 72 -1.92 7.30 1.10
N ARG A 73 -3.17 7.17 0.63
CA ARG A 73 -4.35 7.72 1.30
C ARG A 73 -4.59 7.06 2.66
N GLU A 74 -4.50 5.72 2.71
CA GLU A 74 -4.62 4.94 3.96
C GLU A 74 -3.54 5.32 4.99
N ALA A 75 -2.34 5.65 4.52
CA ALA A 75 -1.24 6.14 5.34
C ALA A 75 -1.37 7.62 5.74
N GLY A 76 -2.48 8.28 5.43
CA GLY A 76 -2.72 9.69 5.76
C GLY A 76 -1.96 10.70 4.88
N VAL A 77 -1.39 10.27 3.76
CA VAL A 77 -0.71 11.17 2.82
C VAL A 77 -1.75 11.91 1.97
N PRO A 78 -1.66 13.26 1.86
CA PRO A 78 -2.58 14.01 1.02
C PRO A 78 -2.31 13.71 -0.46
N VAL A 79 -3.12 12.83 -1.04
CA VAL A 79 -3.12 12.52 -2.47
C VAL A 79 -4.36 13.16 -3.10
N PRO A 80 -4.21 14.14 -4.01
CA PRO A 80 -5.33 14.77 -4.68
C PRO A 80 -6.33 13.75 -5.25
N GLU A 81 -7.63 14.03 -5.09
CA GLU A 81 -8.68 13.13 -5.59
C GLU A 81 -8.57 12.90 -7.10
N ALA A 82 -8.12 13.92 -7.84
CA ALA A 82 -7.83 13.89 -9.26
C ALA A 82 -6.91 12.73 -9.69
N TYR A 83 -6.03 12.25 -8.79
CA TYR A 83 -5.08 11.18 -9.11
C TYR A 83 -5.59 9.78 -8.78
N GLY A 84 -6.63 9.62 -7.96
CA GLY A 84 -7.11 8.29 -7.52
C GLY A 84 -8.57 7.99 -7.87
N ALA A 85 -9.37 9.01 -8.19
CA ALA A 85 -10.76 8.86 -8.59
C ALA A 85 -10.94 9.09 -10.11
N ARG A 86 -12.06 8.58 -10.65
CA ARG A 86 -12.50 8.57 -12.06
C ARG A 86 -12.01 7.38 -12.90
N CYS A 87 -12.45 6.19 -12.53
CA CYS A 87 -13.00 5.28 -13.53
C CYS A 87 -14.50 5.18 -13.19
N ALA A 88 -15.32 5.95 -13.89
CA ALA A 88 -16.70 5.57 -14.16
C ALA A 88 -16.66 4.72 -15.44
#